data_AF-A0A9W4HCD5-F1
#
_entry.id   AF-A0A9W4HCD5-F1
#
_cell.length_a   1.000
_cell.length_b   1.000
_cell.length_c   1.000
_cell.angle_alpha   90.00
_cell.angle_beta   90.00
_cell.angle_gamma   90.00
#
_symmetry.space_group_name_H-M   'P 1'
#
loop_
_entity.id
_entity.type
_entity.pdbx_description
1 polymer ?
#
loop_
_entity_poly.entity_id
_entity_poly.type
_entity_poly.pdbx_seq_one_letter_code
_entity_poly.pdbx_strand_id
1 'polypeptide(L)'
;MSRFQLPLTGTRLQVSFMILIVAPSFVLFGYNQAVLGSILNLQSWVQQFPDIDTINTTGSEKSQNSTSQGTCNASFQMGCLIGALSLSLR
;
A
#
# COMPACT_ATOMS: atom_id res chain seq x y z
N MET A 1 -41.15 -8.69 1.51
CA MET A 1 -39.72 -8.33 1.58
C MET A 1 -39.35 -8.16 3.05
N SER A 2 -38.81 -9.20 3.69
CA SER A 2 -38.44 -9.14 5.12
C SER A 2 -37.16 -8.33 5.27
N ARG A 3 -37.22 -7.19 5.97
CA ARG A 3 -36.03 -6.35 6.25
C ARG A 3 -35.20 -7.06 7.32
N PHE A 4 -33.97 -7.41 6.97
CA PHE A 4 -32.99 -7.94 7.91
C PHE A 4 -32.57 -6.82 8.89
N GLN A 5 -33.30 -6.67 9.99
CA GLN A 5 -33.01 -5.67 11.02
C GLN A 5 -32.07 -6.29 12.05
N LEU A 6 -30.78 -6.04 11.90
CA LEU A 6 -29.77 -6.40 12.91
C LEU A 6 -29.84 -5.35 14.05
N PRO A 7 -30.14 -5.74 15.30
CA PRO A 7 -30.14 -4.82 16.45
C PRO A 7 -28.69 -4.58 16.91
N LEU A 8 -27.91 -3.90 16.08
CA LEU A 8 -26.54 -3.50 16.38
C LEU A 8 -26.54 -2.00 16.71
N THR A 9 -26.48 -1.69 18.01
CA THR A 9 -26.42 -0.32 18.53
C THR A 9 -25.23 -0.19 19.48
N GLY A 10 -24.66 1.01 19.58
CA GLY A 10 -23.55 1.31 20.49
C GLY A 10 -22.28 0.52 20.16
N THR A 11 -21.59 0.02 21.19
CA THR A 11 -20.28 -0.65 21.08
C THR A 11 -20.28 -1.84 20.12
N ARG A 12 -21.39 -2.60 20.04
CA ARG A 12 -21.49 -3.77 19.15
C ARG A 12 -21.44 -3.36 17.67
N LEU A 13 -22.07 -2.24 17.31
CA LEU A 13 -22.00 -1.70 15.95
C LEU A 13 -20.59 -1.20 15.62
N GLN A 14 -19.93 -0.52 16.57
CA GLN A 14 -18.56 -0.05 16.40
C GLN A 14 -17.57 -1.20 16.19
N VAL A 15 -17.70 -2.28 16.97
CA VAL A 15 -16.87 -3.49 16.80
C VAL A 15 -17.15 -4.17 15.46
N SER A 16 -18.42 -4.27 15.04
CA SER A 16 -18.76 -4.81 13.71
C SER A 16 -18.15 -3.97 12.58
N PHE A 17 -18.20 -2.64 12.69
CA PHE A 17 -17.57 -1.75 11.72
C PHE A 17 -16.05 -1.92 11.69
N MET A 18 -15.43 -2.02 12.86
CA MET A 18 -13.99 -2.24 12.97
C MET A 18 -13.56 -3.56 12.32
N ILE A 19 -14.28 -4.65 12.57
CA ILE A 19 -13.93 -5.97 12.05
C ILE A 19 -14.26 -6.11 10.56
N LEU A 20 -15.41 -5.60 10.11
CA LEU A 20 -15.89 -5.84 8.75
C LEU A 20 -15.37 -4.83 7.73
N ILE A 21 -14.96 -3.64 8.17
CA ILE A 21 -14.56 -2.56 7.27
C ILE A 21 -13.12 -2.15 7.56
N VAL A 22 -12.81 -1.78 8.80
CA VAL A 22 -11.49 -1.23 9.13
C VAL A 22 -10.41 -2.30 8.98
N ALA A 23 -10.57 -3.46 9.62
CA ALA A 23 -9.60 -4.54 9.58
C ALA A 23 -9.25 -5.01 8.15
N PRO A 24 -10.20 -5.36 7.26
CA PRO A 24 -9.86 -5.75 5.89
C PRO A 24 -9.24 -4.61 5.09
N SER A 25 -9.62 -3.35 5.34
CA SER A 25 -8.99 -2.19 4.69
C SER A 25 -7.51 -2.08 5.07
N PHE A 26 -7.17 -2.28 6.35
CA PHE A 26 -5.79 -2.30 6.82
C PHE A 26 -4.99 -3.49 6.29
N VAL A 27 -5.61 -4.67 6.19
CA VAL A 27 -4.97 -5.85 5.58
C VAL A 27 -4.67 -5.60 4.11
N LEU A 28 -5.62 -5.04 3.36
CA LEU A 28 -5.43 -4.72 1.95
C LEU A 28 -4.34 -3.65 1.77
N PHE A 29 -4.31 -2.64 2.63
CA PHE A 29 -3.23 -1.63 2.64
C PHE A 29 -1.86 -2.29 2.87
N GLY A 30 -1.74 -3.16 3.89
CA GLY A 30 -0.51 -3.90 4.16
C GLY A 30 -0.09 -4.84 3.02
N TYR A 31 -1.05 -5.49 2.36
CA TYR A 31 -0.81 -6.32 1.20
C TYR A 31 -0.20 -5.51 0.04
N ASN A 32 -0.75 -4.33 -0.28
CA ASN A 32 -0.23 -3.48 -1.35
C ASN A 32 1.22 -3.06 -1.07
N GLN A 33 1.55 -2.72 0.18
CA GLN A 33 2.91 -2.38 0.61
C GLN A 33 3.88 -3.58 0.47
N ALA A 34 3.45 -4.78 0.88
CA ALA A 34 4.27 -5.99 0.81
C ALA A 34 4.53 -6.42 -0.64
N VAL A 35 3.51 -6.36 -1.49
CA VAL A 35 3.65 -6.68 -2.92
C VAL A 35 4.61 -5.72 -3.58
N LEU A 36 4.48 -4.41 -3.37
CA LEU A 36 5.40 -3.39 -3.88
C LEU A 36 6.86 -3.71 -3.51
N GLY A 37 7.15 -4.02 -2.25
CA GLY A 37 8.51 -4.41 -1.83
C GLY A 37 9.01 -5.69 -2.50
N SER A 38 8.12 -6.65 -2.77
CA SER A 38 8.48 -7.93 -3.39
C SER A 38 8.73 -7.83 -4.90
N ILE A 39 7.92 -7.04 -5.64
CA ILE A 39 8.05 -6.90 -7.10
C ILE A 39 9.30 -6.14 -7.50
N LEU A 40 9.78 -5.22 -6.66
CA LEU A 40 11.02 -4.46 -6.90
C LEU A 40 12.27 -5.36 -6.97
N ASN A 41 12.21 -6.57 -6.40
CA ASN A 41 13.28 -7.55 -6.44
C ASN A 41 13.10 -8.60 -7.55
N LEU A 42 12.06 -8.49 -8.37
CA LEU A 42 11.74 -9.50 -9.39
C LEU A 42 12.50 -9.19 -10.69
N GLN A 43 13.15 -10.20 -11.26
CA GLN A 43 13.92 -10.06 -12.51
C GLN A 43 13.04 -9.59 -13.68
N SER A 44 11.76 -9.98 -13.73
CA SER A 44 10.83 -9.50 -14.76
C SER A 44 10.49 -8.01 -14.60
N TRP A 45 10.51 -7.47 -13.38
CA TRP A 45 10.30 -6.06 -13.12
C TRP A 45 11.50 -5.23 -13.55
N VAL A 46 12.70 -5.73 -13.24
CA VAL A 46 13.97 -5.16 -13.68
C VAL A 46 14.08 -5.11 -15.21
N GLN A 47 13.62 -6.15 -15.92
CA GLN A 47 13.58 -6.15 -17.39
C GLN A 47 12.65 -5.09 -17.97
N GLN A 48 11.54 -4.78 -17.30
CA GLN A 48 10.60 -3.76 -17.75
C GLN A 48 11.07 -2.34 -17.41
N PHE A 49 11.79 -2.18 -16.30
CA PHE A 49 12.26 -0.89 -15.81
C PHE A 49 13.77 -0.95 -15.47
N PRO A 50 14.65 -0.87 -16.48
CA PRO A 50 16.10 -0.99 -16.29
C PRO A 50 16.69 0.16 -15.45
N ASP A 51 16.07 1.35 -15.45
CA ASP A 51 16.54 2.53 -14.70
C ASP A 51 16.44 2.39 -13.17
N ILE A 52 15.73 1.37 -12.68
CA ILE A 52 15.57 1.04 -11.25
C ILE A 52 16.16 -0.32 -10.90
N ASP A 53 16.99 -0.88 -11.78
CA ASP A 53 17.69 -2.14 -11.54
C ASP A 53 18.77 -1.98 -10.47
N THR A 54 18.54 -2.62 -9.32
CA THR A 54 19.48 -2.72 -8.19
C THR A 54 20.13 -4.10 -8.08
N ILE A 55 19.78 -5.03 -8.97
CA ILE A 55 20.15 -6.45 -8.92
C ILE A 55 21.29 -6.77 -9.88
N ASN A 56 21.25 -6.30 -11.14
CA ASN A 56 22.34 -6.57 -12.12
C ASN A 56 23.40 -5.46 -12.16
N THR A 57 23.20 -4.36 -11.44
CA THR A 57 24.14 -3.23 -11.41
C THR A 57 25.06 -3.29 -10.19
N THR A 58 26.34 -2.95 -10.38
CA THR A 58 27.37 -2.98 -9.32
C THR A 58 28.05 -1.62 -9.19
N GLY A 59 28.38 -1.19 -7.97
CA GLY A 59 29.11 0.07 -7.75
C GLY A 59 28.24 1.33 -7.73
N SER A 60 28.69 2.41 -8.37
CA SER A 60 28.03 3.74 -8.32
C SER A 60 26.64 3.74 -8.97
N GLU A 61 26.43 2.95 -10.02
CA GLU A 61 25.13 2.83 -10.70
C GLU A 61 24.07 2.21 -9.81
N LYS A 62 24.44 1.23 -8.97
CA LYS A 62 23.53 0.62 -8.00
C LYS A 62 23.01 1.64 -6.98
N SER A 63 23.86 2.57 -6.54
CA SER A 63 23.47 3.63 -5.59
C SER A 63 22.44 4.59 -6.21
N GLN A 64 22.66 4.98 -7.46
CA GLN A 64 21.75 5.84 -8.19
C GLN A 64 20.41 5.14 -8.45
N ASN A 65 20.44 3.90 -8.92
CA ASN A 65 19.23 3.11 -9.19
C ASN A 65 18.44 2.79 -7.90
N SER A 66 19.14 2.54 -6.78
CA SER A 66 18.50 2.36 -5.47
C SER A 66 17.79 3.64 -5.00
N THR A 67 18.35 4.81 -5.29
CA THR A 67 17.72 6.10 -4.97
C THR A 67 16.45 6.32 -5.82
N SER A 68 16.51 6.01 -7.12
CA SER A 68 15.35 6.07 -8.01
C SER A 68 14.25 5.10 -7.58
N GLN A 69 14.61 3.87 -7.20
CA GLN A 69 13.70 2.86 -6.68
C GLN A 69 13.04 3.32 -5.37
N GLY A 70 13.83 3.87 -4.45
CA GLY A 70 13.34 4.44 -3.19
C GLY A 70 12.39 5.61 -3.42
N THR A 71 12.65 6.45 -4.42
CA THR A 71 11.80 7.59 -4.79
C THR A 71 10.45 7.13 -5.35
N CYS A 72 10.44 6.06 -6.15
CA CYS A 72 9.21 5.43 -6.64
C CYS A 72 8.36 4.87 -5.48
N ASN A 73 8.98 4.19 -4.52
CA ASN A 73 8.26 3.70 -3.34
C ASN A 73 7.76 4.87 -2.45
N ALA A 74 8.56 5.92 -2.29
CA ALA A 74 8.19 7.09 -1.50
C ALA A 74 7.00 7.85 -2.13
N SER A 75 6.94 7.97 -3.46
CA SER A 75 5.82 8.64 -4.13
C SER A 75 4.49 7.90 -3.94
N PHE A 76 4.51 6.57 -3.91
CA PHE A 76 3.35 5.78 -3.53
C PHE A 76 2.87 6.12 -2.11
N GLN A 77 3.79 6.16 -1.14
CA GLN A 77 3.44 6.47 0.24
C GLN A 77 2.94 7.90 0.43
N MET A 78 3.52 8.87 -0.29
CA MET A 78 3.07 10.25 -0.32
C MET A 78 1.64 10.38 -0.87
N GLY A 79 1.30 9.61 -1.91
CA GLY A 79 -0.08 9.54 -2.43
C GLY A 79 -1.07 9.04 -1.38
N CYS A 80 -0.70 7.98 -0.64
CA CYS A 80 -1.52 7.48 0.47
C CYS A 80 -1.70 8.52 1.59
N LEU A 81 -0.63 9.23 1.95
CA LEU A 81 -0.68 10.31 2.96
C LEU A 81 -1.64 11.42 2.53
N ILE A 82 -1.52 11.90 1.29
CA ILE A 82 -2.39 12.95 0.75
C ILE A 82 -3.85 12.47 0.73
N GLY A 83 -4.11 11.22 0.34
CA GLY A 83 -5.45 10.63 0.37
C GLY A 83 -6.05 10.56 1.78
N ALA A 84 -5.27 10.13 2.77
CA ALA A 84 -5.69 10.08 4.16
C ALA A 84 -5.99 11.48 4.73
N LEU A 85 -5.12 12.45 4.43
CA LEU A 85 -5.32 13.85 4.83
C LEU A 85 -6.56 14.46 4.16
N SER A 86 -6.82 14.13 2.89
CA SER A 86 -7.99 14.61 2.16
C SER A 86 -9.31 14.16 2.78
N LEU A 87 -9.35 12.95 3.36
CA LEU A 87 -10.51 12.44 4.08
C LEU A 87 -10.69 13.13 5.45
N SER A 88 -9.58 13.60 6.04
CA SER A 88 -9.55 14.22 7.37
C SER A 88 -9.84 15.72 7.35
N LEU A 89 -9.68 16.38 6.20
CA LEU A 89 -9.83 17.82 6.03
C LEU A 89 -11.29 18.26 5.74
N ARG A 90 -12.27 17.38 5.98
CA ARG A 90 -13.70 17.63 5.76
C ARG A 90 -14.50 17.27 7.00
#